data_AF-A0A5Q0TE62-F1
#
_entry.id   AF-A0A5Q0TE62-F1
#
_cell.length_a   1.000
_cell.length_b   1.000
_cell.length_c   1.000
_cell.angle_alpha   90.00
_cell.angle_beta   90.00
_cell.angle_gamma   90.00
#
_symmetry.space_group_name_H-M   'P 1'
#
loop_
_entity.id
_entity.type
_entity.pdbx_description
1 polymer ?
#
loop_
_entity_poly.entity_id
_entity_poly.type
_entity_poly.pdbx_seq_one_letter_code
_entity_poly.pdbx_strand_id
1 'polypeptide(L)'
;MYLFCRQSVQDYQVWQDFFRVSTVVYEEAGLILKNVWKGESNNVFIIFKVENVKVAKAFIKSPATEKHREKAGVLTNEMHFMEEI
;
A
#
# COMPACT_ATOMS: atom_id res chain seq x y z
N MET A 1 7.24 2.82 14.43
CA MET A 1 7.45 1.99 13.22
C MET A 1 6.48 2.37 12.11
N TYR A 2 6.99 2.42 10.89
CA TYR A 2 6.27 2.70 9.65
C TYR A 2 6.42 1.57 8.63
N LEU A 3 5.48 1.48 7.70
CA LEU A 3 5.57 0.68 6.49
C LEU A 3 5.63 1.64 5.31
N PHE A 4 6.75 1.63 4.59
CA PHE A 4 6.89 2.29 3.31
C PHE A 4 6.62 1.30 2.18
N CYS A 5 5.76 1.70 1.25
CA CYS A 5 5.48 0.96 0.03
C CYS A 5 5.85 1.81 -1.18
N ARG A 6 6.51 1.18 -2.16
CA ARG A 6 6.68 1.73 -3.50
C ARG A 6 6.02 0.79 -4.50
N GLN A 7 5.06 1.31 -5.23
CA GLN A 7 4.34 0.60 -6.29
C GLN A 7 4.69 1.19 -7.64
N SER A 8 5.14 0.35 -8.57
CA SER A 8 5.07 0.71 -10.00
C SER A 8 3.69 0.29 -10.51
N VAL A 9 2.99 1.20 -11.19
CA VAL A 9 1.64 0.94 -11.69
C VAL A 9 1.56 1.10 -13.20
N GLN A 10 0.69 0.32 -13.84
CA GLN A 10 0.50 0.38 -15.28
C GLN A 10 -0.02 1.75 -15.72
N ASP A 11 -1.05 2.26 -15.02
CA ASP A 11 -1.65 3.56 -15.26
C ASP A 11 -1.96 4.23 -13.91
N TYR A 12 -1.42 5.43 -13.70
CA TYR A 12 -1.59 6.16 -12.44
C TYR A 12 -3.04 6.60 -12.21
N GLN A 13 -3.76 7.01 -13.25
CA GLN A 13 -5.12 7.51 -13.11
C GLN A 13 -6.05 6.36 -12.70
N VAL A 14 -5.92 5.21 -13.37
CA VAL A 14 -6.68 3.99 -13.03
C VAL A 14 -6.38 3.54 -11.60
N TRP A 15 -5.10 3.53 -11.21
CA TRP A 15 -4.70 3.20 -9.84
C TRP A 15 -5.31 4.17 -8.82
N GLN A 16 -5.25 5.48 -9.09
CA GLN A 16 -5.75 6.51 -8.18
C GLN A 16 -7.26 6.40 -8.00
N ASP A 17 -8.00 6.20 -9.09
CA ASP A 17 -9.46 6.05 -9.05
C ASP A 17 -9.84 4.81 -8.24
N PHE A 18 -9.16 3.68 -8.48
CA PHE A 18 -9.34 2.45 -7.71
C PHE A 18 -9.01 2.64 -6.22
N PHE A 19 -7.90 3.30 -5.90
CA PHE A 19 -7.49 3.58 -4.52
C PHE A 19 -8.52 4.42 -3.77
N ARG A 20 -9.13 5.42 -4.43
CA ARG A 20 -10.14 6.30 -3.83
C ARG A 20 -11.46 5.61 -3.51
N VAL A 21 -11.86 4.64 -4.34
CA VAL A 21 -13.14 3.91 -4.18
C VAL A 21 -12.97 2.54 -3.50
N SER A 22 -11.73 2.15 -3.22
CA SER A 22 -11.41 0.90 -2.55
C SER A 22 -12.06 0.83 -1.17
N THR A 23 -12.65 -0.31 -0.86
CA THR A 23 -13.24 -0.60 0.46
C THR A 23 -12.25 -1.22 1.43
N VAL A 24 -10.95 -1.25 1.09
CA VAL A 24 -9.92 -1.76 2.00
C VAL A 24 -9.82 -0.84 3.22
N VAL A 25 -10.08 -1.42 4.39
CA VAL A 25 -9.94 -0.74 5.67
C VAL A 25 -8.55 -1.05 6.22
N TYR A 26 -7.58 -0.19 5.94
CA TYR A 26 -6.19 -0.39 6.36
C TYR A 26 -6.06 -0.45 7.89
N GLU A 27 -6.93 0.25 8.61
CA GLU A 27 -6.95 0.33 10.07
C GLU A 27 -7.22 -1.04 10.71
N GLU A 28 -8.15 -1.83 10.15
CA GLU A 28 -8.41 -3.21 10.59
C GLU A 28 -7.20 -4.13 10.35
N ALA A 29 -6.35 -3.79 9.37
CA ALA A 29 -5.08 -4.45 9.12
C ALA A 29 -3.93 -3.92 10.01
N GLY A 30 -4.20 -3.04 10.96
CA GLY A 30 -3.20 -2.43 11.83
C GLY A 30 -2.30 -1.42 11.11
N LEU A 31 -2.79 -0.83 10.01
CA LEU A 31 -2.10 0.17 9.19
C LEU A 31 -2.90 1.47 9.16
N ILE A 32 -2.28 2.59 9.54
CA ILE A 32 -2.88 3.91 9.39
C ILE A 32 -2.20 4.62 8.23
N LEU A 33 -2.96 4.97 7.19
CA LEU A 33 -2.43 5.75 6.07
C LEU A 33 -1.95 7.12 6.57
N LYS A 34 -0.68 7.45 6.30
CA LYS A 34 -0.08 8.74 6.67
C LYS A 34 0.17 9.62 5.47
N ASN A 35 0.63 9.02 4.37
CA ASN A 35 0.83 9.77 3.15
C ASN A 35 0.74 8.86 1.93
N VAL A 36 0.34 9.46 0.81
CA VAL A 36 0.31 8.82 -0.51
C VAL A 36 0.63 9.89 -1.55
N TRP A 37 1.58 9.60 -2.44
CA TRP A 37 1.95 10.54 -3.48
C TRP A 37 2.43 9.82 -4.74
N LYS A 38 2.31 10.53 -5.86
CA LYS A 38 2.84 10.11 -7.16
C LYS A 38 4.31 10.48 -7.26
N GLY A 39 5.12 9.57 -7.76
CA GLY A 39 6.50 9.81 -8.20
C GLY A 39 6.64 9.92 -9.72
N GLU A 40 7.87 9.87 -10.18
CA GLU A 40 8.18 9.77 -11.62
C GLU A 40 7.77 8.39 -12.16
N SER A 41 7.59 8.29 -13.49
CA SER A 41 7.41 7.02 -14.21
C SER A 41 6.34 6.09 -13.62
N ASN A 42 5.15 6.62 -13.32
CA ASN A 42 4.04 5.88 -12.70
C ASN A 42 4.41 5.12 -11.42
N ASN A 43 5.36 5.63 -10.64
CA ASN A 43 5.56 5.17 -9.28
C ASN A 43 4.54 5.83 -8.35
N VAL A 44 4.08 5.06 -7.38
CA VAL A 44 3.26 5.52 -6.26
C VAL A 44 3.96 5.13 -4.98
N PHE A 45 4.01 6.08 -4.06
CA PHE A 45 4.62 5.89 -2.75
C PHE A 45 3.56 6.03 -1.68
N ILE A 46 3.62 5.14 -0.70
CA ILE A 46 2.65 5.08 0.38
C ILE A 46 3.40 4.90 1.70
N ILE A 47 3.04 5.69 2.70
CA ILE A 47 3.52 5.52 4.07
C ILE A 47 2.33 5.20 4.96
N PHE A 48 2.44 4.10 5.70
CA PHE A 48 1.55 3.74 6.78
C PHE A 48 2.28 3.82 8.12
N LYS A 49 1.63 4.37 9.15
CA LYS A 49 2.01 4.07 10.53
C LYS A 49 1.53 2.66 10.87
N VAL A 50 2.38 1.85 11.48
CA VAL A 50 2.02 0.47 11.84
C VAL A 50 1.62 0.44 13.32
N GLU A 51 0.36 0.12 13.60
CA GLU A 51 -0.15 -0.05 14.96
C GLU A 51 -0.02 -1.48 15.47
N ASN A 52 -0.16 -2.46 14.57
CA ASN A 52 0.01 -3.87 14.90
C ASN A 52 0.82 -4.59 13.82
N VAL A 53 2.11 -4.84 14.11
CA VAL A 53 3.04 -5.45 13.16
C VAL A 53 2.64 -6.85 12.73
N LYS A 54 2.05 -7.65 13.63
CA LYS A 54 1.67 -9.03 13.33
C LYS A 54 0.50 -9.05 12.34
N VAL A 55 -0.52 -8.23 12.61
CA VAL A 55 -1.70 -8.10 11.75
C VAL A 55 -1.30 -7.49 10.39
N ALA A 56 -0.49 -6.42 10.39
CA ALA A 56 0.00 -5.80 9.16
C ALA A 56 0.77 -6.78 8.27
N LYS A 57 1.69 -7.56 8.86
CA LYS A 57 2.45 -8.58 8.11
C LYS A 57 1.57 -9.69 7.55
N ALA A 58 0.52 -10.09 8.26
CA ALA A 58 -0.43 -11.08 7.77
C ALA A 58 -1.27 -10.52 6.61
N PHE A 59 -1.76 -9.28 6.75
CA PHE A 59 -2.54 -8.59 5.73
C PHE A 59 -1.75 -8.43 4.42
N ILE A 60 -0.53 -7.88 4.45
CA ILE A 60 0.25 -7.62 3.23
C ILE A 60 0.61 -8.90 2.44
N LYS A 61 0.69 -10.04 3.13
CA LYS A 61 0.97 -11.37 2.56
C LYS A 61 -0.29 -12.13 2.17
N SER A 62 -1.47 -11.58 2.43
CA SER A 62 -2.72 -12.28 2.15
C SER A 62 -2.99 -12.36 0.64
N PRO A 63 -3.59 -13.47 0.15
CA PRO A 63 -4.00 -13.57 -1.25
C PRO A 63 -5.03 -12.49 -1.65
N ALA A 64 -5.83 -12.02 -0.70
CA ALA A 64 -6.80 -10.95 -0.94
C ALA A 64 -6.08 -9.63 -1.27
N THR A 65 -5.02 -9.30 -0.54
CA THR A 65 -4.23 -8.09 -0.79
C THR A 65 -3.43 -8.17 -2.09
N GLU A 66 -2.94 -9.36 -2.47
CA GLU A 66 -2.34 -9.56 -3.79
C GLU A 66 -3.34 -9.29 -4.92
N LYS A 67 -4.50 -9.96 -4.89
CA LYS A 67 -5.56 -9.72 -5.88
C LYS A 67 -6.02 -8.26 -5.92
N HIS A 68 -6.01 -7.59 -4.77
CA HIS A 68 -6.33 -6.18 -4.68
C HIS A 68 -5.30 -5.31 -5.44
N ARG A 69 -4.01 -5.60 -5.29
CA ARG A 69 -2.93 -4.93 -6.04
C ARG A 69 -3.01 -5.21 -7.54
N GLU A 70 -3.27 -6.45 -7.93
CA GLU A 70 -3.45 -6.84 -9.34
C GLU A 70 -4.60 -6.04 -9.99
N LYS A 71 -5.76 -5.95 -9.31
CA LYS A 71 -6.90 -5.16 -9.79
C LYS A 71 -6.60 -3.67 -9.90
N ALA A 72 -5.73 -3.15 -9.04
CA ALA A 72 -5.27 -1.77 -9.08
C ALA A 72 -4.22 -1.51 -10.19
N GLY A 73 -3.80 -2.54 -10.94
CA GLY A 73 -2.79 -2.41 -11.99
C GLY A 73 -1.36 -2.26 -11.44
N VAL A 74 -1.08 -2.75 -10.23
CA VAL A 74 0.27 -2.73 -9.65
C VAL A 74 1.13 -3.78 -10.33
N LEU A 75 2.27 -3.35 -10.88
CA LEU A 75 3.25 -4.19 -11.58
C LEU A 75 4.32 -4.71 -10.63
N THR A 76 4.83 -3.84 -9.76
CA THR A 76 5.80 -4.19 -8.72
C THR A 76 5.43 -3.49 -7.43
N ASN A 77 5.74 -4.12 -6.29
CA ASN A 77 5.42 -3.59 -4.97
C ASN A 77 6.56 -3.92 -4.00
N GLU A 78 7.35 -2.90 -3.68
CA GLU A 78 8.42 -2.95 -2.68
C GLU A 78 7.85 -2.52 -1.32
N MET A 79 8.19 -3.24 -0.25
CA MET A 79 7.65 -2.99 1.10
C MET A 79 8.76 -3.04 2.14
N HIS A 80 8.89 -1.97 2.91
CA HIS A 80 9.93 -1.81 3.92
C HIS A 80 9.31 -1.40 5.26
N PHE A 81 9.50 -2.24 6.29
CA PHE A 81 9.23 -1.83 7.67
C PHE A 81 10.42 -1.01 8.18
N MET A 82 10.14 0.17 8.73
CA MET A 82 11.12 1.14 9.17
C MET A 82 10.86 1.53 10.62
N GLU A 83 11.90 1.51 11.45
CA GLU A 83 11.80 2.02 12.83
C GLU A 83 11.87 3.56 12.85
N GLU A 84 11.29 4.17 13.88
CA GLU A 84 11.59 5.57 14.19
C GLU A 84 12.94 5.63 14.91
N ILE A 85 13.75 6.63 14.55
CA ILE A 85 15.03 6.94 15.21
C ILE A 85 14.80 8.06 16.21
#